data_AF-A0A2K5RH83-F1
#
_entry.id   AF-A0A2K5RH83-F1
#
_cell.length_a   1.000
_cell.length_b   1.000
_cell.length_c   1.000
_cell.angle_alpha   90.00
_cell.angle_beta   90.00
_cell.angle_gamma   90.00
#
_symmetry.space_group_name_H-M   'P 1'
#
loop_
_entity.id
_entity.type
_entity.pdbx_description
1 polymer ?
#
loop_
_entity_poly.entity_id
_entity_poly.type
_entity_poly.pdbx_seq_one_letter_code
_entity_poly.pdbx_strand_id
1 'polypeptide(L)'
;MEEDRSYRFLLEMGVPSLLLEGGRWRCFLAPSRLSLSQALHNSCCRKKSTSPKKIISDVTFCDENAKEPENAVDKRFSSEQQASILHVLNTASTEELEAFRLLRGRRSINIIKHRQNFGPFQNLESLMNVPLFQYKSTVQVCNSILYSKTGGDKRKLPENRFLRKLLKPDIERERLKAANSIVSIVFGTRRIAWAHLDRKLTVLDWQQNDRWRLMKETTYSSSVYLEEISSIISKMPKADFYVLEKRALSIQNSSLFPILLHFQIMEAMLYALLNKTFAQDGQHQVLSMNRNAVGKHFELMIGDFRTSGKELVKQFLSDSVLKADPRVFFPSDKIVHYRQMFLSSESQRVEELYDSLLQAVAFYELAVFDSEP
;
A
#
# COMPACT_ATOMS: atom_id res chain seq x y z
N MET A 1 67.24 11.53 -26.96
CA MET A 1 67.68 12.26 -28.16
C MET A 1 66.43 12.83 -28.84
N GLU A 2 65.84 13.94 -28.36
CA GLU A 2 66.45 15.25 -28.01
C GLU A 2 67.06 15.93 -29.26
N GLU A 3 67.01 17.25 -29.48
CA GLU A 3 66.38 18.42 -28.80
C GLU A 3 66.37 19.61 -29.83
N ASP A 4 65.86 20.85 -29.63
CA ASP A 4 65.16 21.63 -28.59
C ASP A 4 64.44 22.80 -29.35
N ARG A 5 63.62 23.61 -28.65
CA ARG A 5 63.21 25.01 -28.99
C ARG A 5 62.08 25.24 -29.99
N SER A 6 61.20 26.23 -29.81
CA SER A 6 60.75 27.06 -28.66
C SER A 6 59.54 27.86 -29.21
N TYR A 7 58.46 28.24 -28.51
CA TYR A 7 58.37 28.98 -27.25
C TYR A 7 57.02 28.74 -26.55
N ARG A 8 57.00 28.91 -25.22
CA ARG A 8 55.80 28.90 -24.37
C ARG A 8 55.07 30.25 -24.44
N PHE A 9 53.74 30.28 -24.21
CA PHE A 9 53.16 31.22 -23.24
C PHE A 9 51.86 30.68 -22.60
N LEU A 10 51.80 30.88 -21.28
CA LEU A 10 50.77 30.68 -20.23
C LEU A 10 49.30 30.49 -20.71
N LEU A 11 48.46 29.57 -20.22
CA LEU A 11 48.23 29.03 -18.86
C LEU A 11 47.60 30.05 -17.88
N GLU A 12 46.26 30.10 -17.81
CA GLU A 12 45.54 30.57 -16.61
C GLU A 12 44.44 29.57 -16.21
N MET A 13 44.65 28.95 -15.04
CA MET A 13 43.61 28.30 -14.26
C MET A 13 43.03 29.33 -13.27
N GLY A 14 41.85 29.87 -13.57
CA GLY A 14 41.15 30.81 -12.69
C GLY A 14 40.48 30.12 -11.51
N VAL A 15 41.21 29.91 -10.42
CA VAL A 15 40.62 29.57 -9.10
C VAL A 15 39.88 30.79 -8.56
N PRO A 16 38.59 30.71 -8.19
CA PRO A 16 37.95 31.72 -7.38
C PRO A 16 38.48 31.60 -5.95
N SER A 17 39.48 32.40 -5.63
CA SER A 17 39.96 32.58 -4.26
C SER A 17 38.81 33.05 -3.36
N LEU A 18 38.65 32.39 -2.22
CA LEU A 18 37.82 32.88 -1.14
C LEU A 18 38.46 34.15 -0.58
N LEU A 19 37.90 35.31 -0.89
CA LEU A 19 38.03 36.51 -0.06
C LEU A 19 36.66 36.87 0.51
N LEU A 20 36.67 37.05 1.83
CA LEU A 20 35.49 37.26 2.65
C LEU A 20 35.38 38.76 2.95
N GLU A 21 34.40 39.45 2.36
CA GLU A 21 33.82 40.64 3.01
C GLU A 21 32.46 41.06 2.43
N GLY A 22 31.55 41.47 3.31
CA GLY A 22 30.58 42.53 3.01
C GLY A 22 29.48 42.30 1.95
N GLY A 23 28.53 41.39 2.22
CA GLY A 23 27.10 41.68 2.01
C GLY A 23 26.54 41.99 0.60
N ARG A 24 25.82 41.00 0.06
CA ARG A 24 24.48 41.14 -0.58
C ARG A 24 24.36 42.03 -1.83
N TRP A 25 24.35 41.40 -3.01
CA TRP A 25 23.90 42.02 -4.26
C TRP A 25 22.69 41.29 -4.89
N ARG A 26 21.71 42.08 -5.32
CA ARG A 26 20.61 41.66 -6.20
C ARG A 26 21.01 41.93 -7.65
N CYS A 27 20.68 41.04 -8.58
CA CYS A 27 20.73 41.33 -10.00
C CYS A 27 19.31 41.43 -10.57
N PHE A 28 19.02 42.55 -11.24
CA PHE A 28 17.87 42.70 -12.12
C PHE A 28 18.19 42.05 -13.47
N LEU A 29 17.16 41.56 -14.18
CA LEU A 29 17.24 41.28 -15.61
C LEU A 29 16.11 42.00 -16.33
N ALA A 30 16.47 42.72 -17.40
CA ALA A 30 15.56 43.44 -18.29
C ALA A 30 15.02 42.50 -19.40
N PRO A 31 13.93 42.86 -20.11
CA PRO A 31 13.03 41.86 -20.68
C PRO A 31 13.30 41.49 -22.15
N SER A 32 13.12 40.20 -22.46
CA SER A 32 12.96 39.70 -23.83
C SER A 32 11.49 39.78 -24.27
N ARG A 33 11.23 40.21 -25.52
CA ARG A 33 9.88 40.53 -26.00
C ARG A 33 9.00 39.28 -26.22
N LEU A 34 7.71 39.44 -25.95
CA LEU A 34 6.64 38.44 -26.12
C LEU A 34 6.24 38.25 -27.59
N SER A 35 5.91 37.01 -27.95
CA SER A 35 4.92 36.71 -29.01
C SER A 35 3.54 36.48 -28.36
N LEU A 36 2.46 36.93 -29.00
CA LEU A 36 1.12 36.83 -28.45
C LEU A 36 0.51 35.43 -28.61
N SER A 37 -0.12 34.94 -27.55
CA SER A 37 -1.21 33.96 -27.62
C SER A 37 -2.19 34.23 -26.47
N GLN A 38 -3.49 34.38 -26.78
CA GLN A 38 -4.50 34.86 -25.84
C GLN A 38 -4.70 33.93 -24.63
N ALA A 39 -4.68 34.51 -23.44
CA ALA A 39 -5.11 33.85 -22.22
C ALA A 39 -6.63 33.96 -22.05
N LEU A 40 -7.33 32.83 -21.96
CA LEU A 40 -8.71 32.80 -21.48
C LEU A 40 -8.71 32.95 -19.96
N HIS A 41 -9.21 34.09 -19.48
CA HIS A 41 -9.40 34.38 -18.06
C HIS A 41 -10.47 33.47 -17.45
N ASN A 42 -10.15 32.84 -16.31
CA ASN A 42 -11.13 32.45 -15.31
C ASN A 42 -10.49 32.41 -13.92
N SER A 43 -10.67 33.48 -13.14
CA SER A 43 -10.08 33.66 -11.82
C SER A 43 -11.12 33.56 -10.70
N CYS A 44 -11.09 32.47 -9.92
CA CYS A 44 -11.83 32.37 -8.67
C CYS A 44 -10.89 32.36 -7.45
N CYS A 45 -10.56 33.56 -6.97
CA CYS A 45 -9.75 33.74 -5.76
C CYS A 45 -10.55 33.43 -4.49
N ARG A 46 -10.32 32.28 -3.86
CA ARG A 46 -10.94 31.93 -2.57
C ARG A 46 -10.18 32.57 -1.40
N LYS A 47 -10.66 33.72 -0.91
CA LYS A 47 -10.13 34.36 0.31
C LYS A 47 -10.33 33.46 1.53
N LYS A 48 -9.33 33.40 2.41
CA LYS A 48 -9.43 32.77 3.74
C LYS A 48 -10.20 33.69 4.69
N SER A 49 -11.18 33.17 5.42
CA SER A 49 -11.89 33.89 6.49
C SER A 49 -11.49 33.37 7.87
N THR A 50 -11.20 34.29 8.78
CA THR A 50 -10.80 34.05 10.17
C THR A 50 -11.96 33.55 11.05
N SER A 51 -11.64 32.88 12.14
CA SER A 51 -12.60 32.32 13.12
C SER A 51 -13.33 33.39 13.97
N PRO A 52 -14.63 33.22 14.29
CA PRO A 52 -15.30 33.94 15.37
C PRO A 52 -15.36 33.14 16.68
N LYS A 53 -15.56 33.86 17.80
CA LYS A 53 -15.60 33.32 19.18
C LYS A 53 -16.97 32.76 19.57
N LYS A 54 -16.94 31.90 20.60
CA LYS A 54 -18.05 31.34 21.38
C LYS A 54 -19.01 32.41 21.92
N ILE A 55 -20.32 32.23 21.69
CA ILE A 55 -21.42 32.87 22.43
C ILE A 55 -22.40 31.74 22.82
N ILE A 56 -22.98 31.84 24.02
CA ILE A 56 -23.99 30.92 24.55
C ILE A 56 -25.37 31.54 24.29
N SER A 57 -26.33 30.72 23.87
CA SER A 57 -27.74 31.09 23.87
C SER A 57 -28.61 29.84 24.05
N ASP A 58 -29.18 29.67 25.24
CA ASP A 58 -30.35 28.82 25.43
C ASP A 58 -31.56 29.50 24.78
N VAL A 59 -32.19 28.86 23.79
CA VAL A 59 -33.63 29.00 23.52
C VAL A 59 -34.16 27.65 23.05
N THR A 60 -35.21 27.18 23.72
CA THR A 60 -36.04 26.03 23.38
C THR A 60 -36.70 26.19 22.01
N PHE A 61 -36.71 25.10 21.23
CA PHE A 61 -37.85 24.80 20.36
C PHE A 61 -38.10 23.30 20.36
N CYS A 62 -39.27 22.90 20.85
CA CYS A 62 -39.81 21.59 20.56
C CYS A 62 -40.37 21.65 19.13
N ASP A 63 -40.09 20.63 18.31
CA ASP A 63 -40.96 20.30 17.20
C ASP A 63 -41.23 18.80 17.24
N GLU A 64 -42.50 18.44 17.29
CA GLU A 64 -42.95 17.05 17.37
C GLU A 64 -43.10 16.48 15.95
N ASN A 65 -43.04 15.15 15.83
CA ASN A 65 -43.45 14.40 14.63
C ASN A 65 -42.49 14.39 13.44
N ALA A 66 -41.28 13.85 13.65
CA ALA A 66 -40.74 12.87 12.71
C ALA A 66 -40.92 11.47 13.31
N LYS A 67 -42.00 10.78 12.97
CA LYS A 67 -42.11 9.33 13.24
C LYS A 67 -41.07 8.62 12.40
N GLU A 68 -39.93 8.25 13.00
CA GLU A 68 -39.09 7.21 12.41
C GLU A 68 -39.96 5.96 12.20
N PRO A 69 -39.86 5.28 11.05
CA PRO A 69 -40.70 4.13 10.78
C PRO A 69 -40.26 2.98 11.68
N GLU A 70 -41.10 2.63 12.65
CA GLU A 70 -41.03 1.35 13.38
C GLU A 70 -40.64 0.22 12.40
N ASN A 71 -39.75 -0.65 12.85
CA ASN A 71 -39.09 -1.75 12.12
C ASN A 71 -37.93 -1.32 11.19
N ALA A 72 -37.21 -0.22 11.46
CA ALA A 72 -36.08 0.22 10.65
C ALA A 72 -34.82 -0.67 10.74
N VAL A 73 -34.71 -1.47 11.80
CA VAL A 73 -33.67 -2.51 11.97
C VAL A 73 -34.14 -3.82 11.32
N ASP A 74 -35.36 -4.25 11.63
CA ASP A 74 -35.91 -5.55 11.21
C ASP A 74 -36.00 -5.68 9.68
N LYS A 75 -36.36 -4.60 8.97
CA LYS A 75 -36.37 -4.54 7.49
C LYS A 75 -35.03 -4.88 6.80
N ARG A 76 -33.91 -4.97 7.53
CA ARG A 76 -32.60 -5.40 6.99
C ARG A 76 -32.38 -6.92 6.98
N PHE A 77 -33.26 -7.70 7.62
CA PHE A 77 -33.10 -9.14 7.82
C PHE A 77 -34.38 -9.87 7.39
N SER A 78 -34.26 -11.05 6.80
CA SER A 78 -35.43 -11.89 6.49
C SER A 78 -36.11 -12.39 7.78
N SER A 79 -37.37 -12.79 7.72
CA SER A 79 -38.09 -13.30 8.90
C SER A 79 -37.39 -14.50 9.57
N GLU A 80 -36.79 -15.39 8.77
CA GLU A 80 -35.98 -16.51 9.26
C GLU A 80 -34.71 -16.06 9.98
N GLN A 81 -34.05 -15.03 9.45
CA GLN A 81 -32.88 -14.41 10.06
C GLN A 81 -33.24 -13.70 11.37
N GLN A 82 -34.32 -12.93 11.39
CA GLN A 82 -34.84 -12.28 12.60
C GLN A 82 -35.13 -13.32 13.69
N ALA A 83 -35.87 -14.38 13.37
CA ALA A 83 -36.17 -15.47 14.31
C ALA A 83 -34.88 -16.13 14.84
N SER A 84 -33.90 -16.36 13.98
CA SER A 84 -32.59 -16.94 14.36
C SER A 84 -31.79 -16.05 15.31
N ILE A 85 -31.79 -14.72 15.08
CA ILE A 85 -31.13 -13.74 15.97
C ILE A 85 -31.87 -13.66 17.30
N LEU A 86 -33.20 -13.51 17.27
CA LEU A 86 -34.04 -13.39 18.47
C LEU A 86 -33.95 -14.62 19.35
N HIS A 87 -33.88 -15.83 18.76
CA HIS A 87 -33.59 -17.05 19.52
C HIS A 87 -32.28 -16.92 20.29
N VAL A 88 -31.18 -16.52 19.66
CA VAL A 88 -29.88 -16.38 20.35
C VAL A 88 -29.93 -15.30 21.44
N LEU A 89 -30.52 -14.13 21.15
CA LEU A 89 -30.64 -13.04 22.14
C LEU A 89 -31.48 -13.44 23.36
N ASN A 90 -32.54 -14.24 23.16
CA ASN A 90 -33.44 -14.66 24.22
C ASN A 90 -32.91 -15.85 25.02
N THR A 91 -32.32 -16.87 24.37
CA THR A 91 -31.94 -18.13 25.05
C THR A 91 -30.51 -18.16 25.59
N ALA A 92 -29.56 -17.42 25.01
CA ALA A 92 -28.14 -17.63 25.29
C ALA A 92 -27.72 -17.27 26.73
N SER A 93 -26.71 -17.95 27.26
CA SER A 93 -26.05 -17.61 28.53
C SER A 93 -25.15 -16.36 28.40
N THR A 94 -24.58 -15.88 29.51
CA THR A 94 -23.62 -14.75 29.46
C THR A 94 -22.41 -15.13 28.63
N GLU A 95 -21.88 -16.33 28.90
CA GLU A 95 -20.68 -16.92 28.30
C GLU A 95 -20.88 -17.17 26.80
N GLU A 96 -22.07 -17.64 26.42
CA GLU A 96 -22.47 -17.83 25.01
C GLU A 96 -22.59 -16.50 24.27
N LEU A 97 -23.13 -15.45 24.91
CA LEU A 97 -23.15 -14.10 24.32
C LEU A 97 -21.74 -13.50 24.23
N GLU A 98 -20.85 -13.77 25.19
CA GLU A 98 -19.45 -13.33 25.16
C GLU A 98 -18.57 -14.04 24.10
N ALA A 99 -19.03 -15.17 23.56
CA ALA A 99 -18.41 -15.78 22.37
C ALA A 99 -18.38 -14.78 21.20
N PHE A 100 -19.42 -13.94 21.06
CA PHE A 100 -19.47 -12.87 20.05
C PHE A 100 -18.64 -11.66 20.48
N ARG A 101 -17.60 -11.34 19.71
CA ARG A 101 -16.68 -10.22 19.99
C ARG A 101 -17.37 -8.87 20.25
N LEU A 102 -18.53 -8.62 19.63
CA LEU A 102 -19.27 -7.36 19.78
C LEU A 102 -20.14 -7.28 21.04
N LEU A 103 -20.33 -8.41 21.73
CA LEU A 103 -21.20 -8.57 22.91
C LEU A 103 -20.45 -8.80 24.23
N ARG A 104 -19.12 -8.93 24.21
CA ARG A 104 -18.31 -9.13 25.41
C ARG A 104 -18.47 -8.04 26.49
N GLY A 105 -18.31 -8.44 27.74
CA GLY A 105 -18.33 -7.59 28.92
C GLY A 105 -19.70 -7.02 29.21
N ARG A 106 -19.79 -5.70 29.34
CA ARG A 106 -21.03 -5.02 29.77
C ARG A 106 -22.23 -5.27 28.85
N ARG A 107 -22.03 -5.66 27.58
CA ARG A 107 -23.13 -5.86 26.60
C ARG A 107 -23.91 -7.15 26.81
N SER A 108 -23.25 -8.29 27.01
CA SER A 108 -23.90 -9.56 27.35
C SER A 108 -24.68 -9.44 28.65
N ILE A 109 -24.06 -8.85 29.67
CA ILE A 109 -24.67 -8.58 30.98
C ILE A 109 -25.92 -7.68 30.83
N ASN A 110 -25.85 -6.61 30.02
CA ASN A 110 -26.98 -5.72 29.79
C ASN A 110 -28.14 -6.40 29.05
N ILE A 111 -27.87 -7.27 28.05
CA ILE A 111 -28.90 -8.09 27.38
C ILE A 111 -29.61 -8.98 28.40
N ILE A 112 -28.85 -9.67 29.26
CA ILE A 112 -29.41 -10.60 30.24
C ILE A 112 -30.22 -9.86 31.31
N LYS A 113 -29.73 -8.71 31.79
CA LYS A 113 -30.48 -7.85 32.71
C LYS A 113 -31.75 -7.28 32.07
N HIS A 114 -31.71 -6.94 30.78
CA HIS A 114 -32.90 -6.45 30.07
C HIS A 114 -33.96 -7.56 29.94
N ARG A 115 -33.59 -8.78 29.52
CA ARG A 115 -34.58 -9.88 29.42
C ARG A 115 -35.17 -10.30 30.78
N GLN A 116 -34.40 -10.16 31.86
CA GLN A 116 -34.88 -10.41 33.23
C GLN A 116 -35.89 -9.35 33.70
N ASN A 117 -35.70 -8.09 33.30
CA ASN A 117 -36.53 -6.97 33.74
C ASN A 117 -37.77 -6.73 32.86
N PHE A 118 -37.66 -6.98 31.55
CA PHE A 118 -38.67 -6.61 30.54
C PHE A 118 -39.20 -7.79 29.71
N GLY A 119 -38.72 -9.01 29.98
CA GLY A 119 -39.09 -10.20 29.21
C GLY A 119 -38.30 -10.37 27.90
N PRO A 120 -38.60 -11.41 27.11
CA PRO A 120 -37.88 -11.69 25.87
C PRO A 120 -38.08 -10.61 24.80
N PHE A 121 -37.04 -10.38 24.00
CA PHE A 121 -37.08 -9.50 22.83
C PHE A 121 -38.07 -10.05 21.79
N GLN A 122 -38.98 -9.20 21.34
CA GLN A 122 -39.99 -9.53 20.31
C GLN A 122 -39.53 -9.15 18.89
N ASN A 123 -38.69 -8.13 18.77
CA ASN A 123 -38.10 -7.63 17.52
C ASN A 123 -36.65 -7.16 17.76
N LEU A 124 -35.89 -6.94 16.69
CA LEU A 124 -34.48 -6.52 16.77
C LEU A 124 -34.34 -5.05 17.16
N GLU A 125 -35.34 -4.22 16.84
CA GLU A 125 -35.47 -2.83 17.28
C GLU A 125 -35.41 -2.70 18.82
N SER A 126 -36.06 -3.62 19.56
CA SER A 126 -36.04 -3.65 21.03
C SER A 126 -34.64 -3.75 21.63
N LEU A 127 -33.63 -4.21 20.87
CA LEU A 127 -32.24 -4.22 21.33
C LEU A 127 -31.69 -2.80 21.52
N MET A 128 -32.24 -1.77 20.85
CA MET A 128 -31.85 -0.37 21.04
C MET A 128 -32.25 0.20 22.41
N ASN A 129 -33.19 -0.45 23.12
CA ASN A 129 -33.52 -0.11 24.51
C ASN A 129 -32.49 -0.65 25.52
N VAL A 130 -31.56 -1.51 25.08
CA VAL A 130 -30.49 -2.05 25.92
C VAL A 130 -29.33 -1.05 25.98
N PRO A 131 -28.80 -0.68 27.17
CA PRO A 131 -27.67 0.24 27.25
C PRO A 131 -26.44 -0.26 26.48
N LEU A 132 -25.78 0.65 25.75
CA LEU A 132 -24.66 0.42 24.82
C LEU A 132 -25.02 -0.13 23.41
N PHE A 133 -26.31 -0.17 23.07
CA PHE A 133 -26.83 -0.51 21.75
C PHE A 133 -27.47 0.72 21.10
N GLN A 134 -26.89 1.14 19.97
CA GLN A 134 -27.42 2.18 19.07
C GLN A 134 -27.65 1.51 17.72
N TYR A 135 -28.51 2.06 16.86
CA TYR A 135 -28.84 1.50 15.54
C TYR A 135 -27.65 0.82 14.80
N LYS A 136 -26.53 1.54 14.65
CA LYS A 136 -25.33 1.03 13.97
C LYS A 136 -24.70 -0.19 14.68
N SER A 137 -24.64 -0.20 16.01
CA SER A 137 -24.11 -1.35 16.76
C SER A 137 -25.10 -2.50 16.85
N THR A 138 -26.41 -2.23 16.93
CA THR A 138 -27.48 -3.23 16.85
C THR A 138 -27.41 -4.01 15.54
N VAL A 139 -27.34 -3.32 14.40
CA VAL A 139 -27.19 -3.96 13.08
C VAL A 139 -25.89 -4.78 13.01
N GLN A 140 -24.77 -4.28 13.54
CA GLN A 140 -23.51 -5.04 13.57
C GLN A 140 -23.58 -6.30 14.45
N VAL A 141 -24.27 -6.24 15.59
CA VAL A 141 -24.48 -7.38 16.49
C VAL A 141 -25.38 -8.42 15.84
N CYS A 142 -26.50 -8.02 15.22
CA CYS A 142 -27.41 -8.92 14.52
C CYS A 142 -26.69 -9.70 13.40
N ASN A 143 -25.88 -9.02 12.58
CA ASN A 143 -25.01 -9.66 11.60
C ASN A 143 -23.99 -10.61 12.26
N SER A 144 -23.36 -10.19 13.36
CA SER A 144 -22.40 -11.02 14.10
C SER A 144 -23.02 -12.28 14.73
N ILE A 145 -24.34 -12.29 14.96
CA ILE A 145 -25.06 -13.47 15.44
C ILE A 145 -25.40 -14.40 14.26
N LEU A 146 -25.95 -13.87 13.16
CA LEU A 146 -26.28 -14.68 11.97
C LEU A 146 -25.08 -15.44 11.40
N TYR A 147 -24.00 -14.73 11.08
CA TYR A 147 -22.85 -15.31 10.40
C TYR A 147 -21.89 -16.05 11.34
N SER A 148 -22.36 -16.46 12.52
CA SER A 148 -21.58 -17.20 13.52
C SER A 148 -21.95 -18.69 13.64
N LYS A 149 -23.12 -19.08 13.14
CA LYS A 149 -23.75 -20.38 13.41
C LYS A 149 -23.70 -21.39 12.26
N THR A 150 -22.88 -21.15 11.24
CA THR A 150 -22.43 -22.21 10.32
C THR A 150 -21.16 -22.82 10.89
N GLY A 151 -21.18 -24.13 11.18
CA GLY A 151 -20.19 -24.78 12.04
C GLY A 151 -18.76 -24.79 11.50
N GLY A 152 -17.80 -24.92 12.42
CA GLY A 152 -16.42 -25.36 12.14
C GLY A 152 -15.35 -24.28 12.01
N ASP A 153 -15.67 -23.06 11.59
CA ASP A 153 -14.65 -22.10 11.12
C ASP A 153 -14.05 -21.19 12.22
N LYS A 154 -13.48 -21.81 13.27
CA LYS A 154 -12.68 -21.11 14.30
C LYS A 154 -11.29 -20.70 13.77
N ARG A 155 -11.15 -19.94 12.66
CA ARG A 155 -9.91 -19.18 12.26
C ARG A 155 -10.02 -18.49 10.85
N LYS A 156 -10.82 -17.44 10.65
CA LYS A 156 -10.75 -16.61 9.40
C LYS A 156 -10.71 -15.08 9.53
N LEU A 157 -10.76 -14.55 10.76
CA LEU A 157 -10.69 -13.10 11.01
C LEU A 157 -9.27 -12.49 11.14
N PRO A 158 -8.23 -13.20 11.64
CA PRO A 158 -6.87 -12.64 11.75
C PRO A 158 -6.15 -12.52 10.40
N GLU A 159 -6.12 -13.58 9.60
CA GLU A 159 -5.44 -13.66 8.30
C GLU A 159 -5.94 -12.57 7.33
N ASN A 160 -7.26 -12.45 7.17
CA ASN A 160 -7.85 -11.38 6.36
C ASN A 160 -7.44 -9.97 6.82
N ARG A 161 -7.17 -9.74 8.11
CA ARG A 161 -6.65 -8.45 8.59
C ARG A 161 -5.16 -8.27 8.26
N PHE A 162 -4.37 -9.35 8.32
CA PHE A 162 -2.96 -9.31 7.95
C PHE A 162 -2.80 -9.03 6.46
N LEU A 163 -3.50 -9.77 5.59
CA LEU A 163 -3.45 -9.59 4.14
C LEU A 163 -3.86 -8.17 3.72
N ARG A 164 -4.94 -7.59 4.29
CA ARG A 164 -5.35 -6.19 4.05
C ARG A 164 -4.38 -5.11 4.58
N LYS A 165 -3.43 -5.50 5.44
CA LYS A 165 -2.33 -4.63 5.90
C LYS A 165 -1.07 -4.83 5.04
N LEU A 166 -0.87 -6.04 4.52
CA LEU A 166 0.25 -6.44 3.68
C LEU A 166 0.10 -5.91 2.25
N LEU A 167 -1.05 -6.12 1.63
CA LEU A 167 -1.38 -5.81 0.24
C LEU A 167 -2.50 -4.78 0.16
N LYS A 168 -2.47 -3.96 -0.89
CA LYS A 168 -3.56 -3.08 -1.32
C LYS A 168 -3.63 -3.01 -2.85
N PRO A 169 -4.81 -2.87 -3.48
CA PRO A 169 -6.15 -2.94 -2.87
C PRO A 169 -6.46 -4.36 -2.32
N ASP A 170 -7.59 -4.49 -1.63
CA ASP A 170 -8.08 -5.79 -1.15
C ASP A 170 -8.41 -6.68 -2.36
N ILE A 171 -7.81 -7.88 -2.46
CA ILE A 171 -8.08 -8.87 -3.51
C ILE A 171 -8.69 -10.13 -2.89
N GLU A 172 -9.58 -10.78 -3.62
CA GLU A 172 -10.14 -12.10 -3.29
C GLU A 172 -9.04 -13.15 -3.06
N ARG A 173 -9.14 -13.93 -1.98
CA ARG A 173 -8.09 -14.90 -1.61
C ARG A 173 -7.96 -15.99 -2.66
N GLU A 174 -9.05 -16.31 -3.34
CA GLU A 174 -9.18 -17.25 -4.44
C GLU A 174 -8.32 -16.81 -5.63
N ARG A 175 -8.38 -15.52 -6.00
CA ARG A 175 -7.56 -14.94 -7.08
C ARG A 175 -6.07 -14.94 -6.72
N LEU A 176 -5.71 -14.59 -5.47
CA LEU A 176 -4.32 -14.65 -5.00
C LEU A 176 -3.80 -16.11 -4.98
N LYS A 177 -4.59 -17.03 -4.41
CA LYS A 177 -4.30 -18.47 -4.38
C LYS A 177 -4.29 -19.10 -5.78
N ALA A 178 -4.93 -18.53 -6.79
CA ALA A 178 -4.91 -19.04 -8.17
C ALA A 178 -3.78 -18.46 -9.05
N ALA A 179 -2.96 -17.53 -8.55
CA ALA A 179 -1.89 -16.93 -9.34
C ALA A 179 -0.85 -17.98 -9.82
N ASN A 180 -0.54 -17.95 -11.12
CA ASN A 180 0.46 -18.77 -11.78
C ASN A 180 1.83 -18.07 -11.80
N SER A 181 1.86 -16.76 -12.06
CA SER A 181 3.08 -15.95 -12.01
C SER A 181 2.83 -14.51 -11.60
N ILE A 182 3.84 -13.88 -10.99
CA ILE A 182 3.83 -12.45 -10.63
C ILE A 182 5.09 -11.73 -11.11
N VAL A 183 4.97 -10.45 -11.44
CA VAL A 183 6.12 -9.55 -11.60
C VAL A 183 6.19 -8.62 -10.40
N SER A 184 7.17 -8.85 -9.53
CA SER A 184 7.49 -7.95 -8.42
C SER A 184 8.36 -6.80 -8.92
N ILE A 185 8.00 -5.55 -8.61
CA ILE A 185 8.64 -4.33 -9.11
C ILE A 185 9.04 -3.45 -7.93
N VAL A 186 10.29 -3.00 -7.92
CA VAL A 186 10.84 -2.05 -6.94
C VAL A 186 11.57 -0.94 -7.66
N PHE A 187 11.27 0.32 -7.33
CA PHE A 187 11.90 1.49 -7.94
C PHE A 187 12.43 2.46 -6.88
N GLY A 188 13.62 2.99 -7.13
CA GLY A 188 14.23 4.10 -6.41
C GLY A 188 14.28 5.34 -7.29
N THR A 189 14.99 6.38 -6.84
CA THR A 189 15.09 7.65 -7.58
C THR A 189 15.96 7.55 -8.84
N ARG A 190 16.71 6.46 -9.03
CA ARG A 190 17.68 6.30 -10.13
C ARG A 190 17.53 5.01 -10.93
N ARG A 191 16.91 3.99 -10.35
CA ARG A 191 16.83 2.62 -10.88
C ARG A 191 15.43 2.08 -10.67
N ILE A 192 15.06 1.12 -11.51
CA ILE A 192 13.90 0.25 -11.32
C ILE A 192 14.33 -1.18 -11.62
N ALA A 193 13.91 -2.12 -10.79
CA ALA A 193 14.18 -3.53 -10.96
C ALA A 193 12.90 -4.35 -10.84
N TRP A 194 12.88 -5.50 -11.50
CA TRP A 194 11.77 -6.43 -11.41
C TRP A 194 12.24 -7.88 -11.40
N ALA A 195 11.43 -8.73 -10.76
CA ALA A 195 11.58 -10.17 -10.74
C ALA A 195 10.25 -10.83 -11.16
N HIS A 196 10.26 -11.63 -12.22
CA HIS A 196 9.17 -12.49 -12.65
C HIS A 196 9.36 -13.87 -12.02
N LEU A 197 8.49 -14.22 -11.07
CA LEU A 197 8.48 -15.55 -10.44
C LEU A 197 7.19 -16.28 -10.80
N ASP A 198 7.29 -17.61 -10.90
CA ASP A 198 6.14 -18.50 -11.00
C ASP A 198 5.74 -19.10 -9.64
N ARG A 199 4.63 -19.83 -9.64
CA ARG A 199 4.11 -20.58 -8.50
C ARG A 199 5.05 -21.68 -7.98
N LYS A 200 6.12 -22.03 -8.70
CA LYS A 200 7.14 -22.98 -8.23
C LYS A 200 8.31 -22.24 -7.57
N LEU A 201 8.18 -20.94 -7.30
CA LEU A 201 9.25 -20.05 -6.84
C LEU A 201 10.44 -20.04 -7.82
N THR A 202 10.18 -20.26 -9.12
CA THR A 202 11.21 -20.23 -10.15
C THR A 202 11.38 -18.80 -10.67
N VAL A 203 12.61 -18.29 -10.66
CA VAL A 203 12.96 -16.96 -11.21
C VAL A 203 13.02 -17.03 -12.73
N LEU A 204 11.88 -16.75 -13.37
CA LEU A 204 11.72 -16.75 -14.83
C LEU A 204 12.45 -15.56 -15.49
N ASP A 205 12.43 -14.40 -14.85
CA ASP A 205 13.19 -13.20 -15.26
C ASP A 205 13.59 -12.37 -14.04
N TRP A 206 14.76 -11.73 -14.07
CA TRP A 206 15.20 -10.83 -13.00
C TRP A 206 16.22 -9.83 -13.54
N GLN A 207 15.85 -8.56 -13.59
CA GLN A 207 16.60 -7.50 -14.28
C GLN A 207 16.43 -6.13 -13.59
N GLN A 208 17.29 -5.18 -13.96
CA GLN A 208 17.17 -3.77 -13.60
C GLN A 208 17.42 -2.83 -14.78
N ASN A 209 16.85 -1.63 -14.72
CA ASN A 209 17.18 -0.51 -15.59
C ASN A 209 17.84 0.60 -14.75
N ASP A 210 19.11 0.89 -15.03
CA ASP A 210 19.99 1.70 -14.19
C ASP A 210 20.04 3.19 -14.54
N ARG A 211 19.34 3.65 -15.59
CA ARG A 211 19.65 4.94 -16.24
C ARG A 211 18.46 5.75 -16.78
N TRP A 212 17.29 5.70 -16.14
CA TRP A 212 16.20 6.63 -16.51
C TRP A 212 16.50 8.09 -16.11
N ARG A 213 15.90 9.06 -16.80
CA ARG A 213 16.18 10.51 -16.61
C ARG A 213 15.29 11.20 -15.58
N LEU A 214 14.28 10.51 -15.06
CA LEU A 214 13.11 11.03 -14.32
C LEU A 214 13.37 11.92 -13.08
N MET A 215 14.56 11.83 -12.48
CA MET A 215 14.96 12.61 -11.28
C MET A 215 16.28 13.38 -11.47
N LYS A 216 16.78 13.49 -12.71
CA LYS A 216 17.98 14.28 -13.02
C LYS A 216 17.65 15.76 -13.29
N GLU A 217 16.44 16.02 -13.74
CA GLU A 217 15.92 17.36 -14.01
C GLU A 217 15.01 17.80 -12.87
N THR A 218 15.01 19.09 -12.53
CA THR A 218 14.16 19.68 -11.48
C THR A 218 12.67 19.73 -11.84
N THR A 219 12.27 19.16 -12.98
CA THR A 219 10.94 19.25 -13.58
C THR A 219 10.29 17.87 -13.66
N TYR A 220 9.14 17.71 -12.99
CA TYR A 220 8.34 16.49 -13.03
C TYR A 220 7.48 16.46 -14.30
N SER A 221 8.09 16.22 -15.47
CA SER A 221 7.40 16.21 -16.76
C SER A 221 6.68 14.89 -17.02
N SER A 222 5.34 14.90 -17.01
CA SER A 222 4.51 13.70 -17.18
C SER A 222 4.74 12.97 -18.52
N SER A 223 5.12 13.66 -19.60
CA SER A 223 5.43 13.00 -20.88
C SER A 223 6.69 12.13 -20.78
N VAL A 224 7.75 12.65 -20.15
CA VAL A 224 9.02 11.93 -19.95
C VAL A 224 8.81 10.72 -19.02
N TYR A 225 7.98 10.86 -17.98
CA TYR A 225 7.57 9.73 -17.14
C TYR A 225 6.81 8.67 -17.95
N LEU A 226 5.87 9.07 -18.81
CA LEU A 226 5.10 8.14 -19.65
C LEU A 226 6.01 7.39 -20.64
N GLU A 227 6.93 8.08 -21.32
CA GLU A 227 7.88 7.50 -22.27
C GLU A 227 8.82 6.48 -21.63
N GLU A 228 9.49 6.86 -20.53
CA GLU A 228 10.43 6.00 -19.82
C GLU A 228 9.72 4.77 -19.21
N ILE A 229 8.56 4.97 -18.56
CA ILE A 229 7.80 3.87 -17.95
C ILE A 229 7.25 2.93 -19.03
N SER A 230 6.77 3.43 -20.17
CA SER A 230 6.33 2.58 -21.29
C SER A 230 7.48 1.77 -21.87
N SER A 231 8.68 2.35 -21.98
CA SER A 231 9.93 1.69 -22.40
C SER A 231 10.41 0.60 -21.42
N ILE A 232 10.02 0.69 -20.15
CA ILE A 232 10.28 -0.33 -19.13
C ILE A 232 9.22 -1.43 -19.17
N ILE A 233 7.93 -1.07 -19.20
CA ILE A 233 6.82 -2.04 -19.23
C ILE A 233 6.89 -2.93 -20.48
N SER A 234 7.38 -2.44 -21.61
CA SER A 234 7.56 -3.25 -22.83
C SER A 234 8.56 -4.40 -22.68
N LYS A 235 9.44 -4.34 -21.68
CA LYS A 235 10.42 -5.39 -21.33
C LYS A 235 9.88 -6.37 -20.29
N MET A 236 8.81 -6.03 -19.59
CA MET A 236 8.23 -6.88 -18.55
C MET A 236 7.34 -7.97 -19.16
N PRO A 237 7.46 -9.22 -18.71
CA PRO A 237 6.58 -10.30 -19.16
C PRO A 237 5.12 -10.09 -18.71
N LYS A 238 4.21 -10.87 -19.31
CA LYS A 238 2.83 -10.99 -18.82
C LYS A 238 2.82 -11.82 -17.54
N ALA A 239 2.05 -11.39 -16.56
CA ALA A 239 1.83 -12.09 -15.29
C ALA A 239 0.41 -11.81 -14.77
N ASP A 240 -0.04 -12.58 -13.78
CA ASP A 240 -1.39 -12.45 -13.21
C ASP A 240 -1.50 -11.22 -12.30
N PHE A 241 -0.41 -10.93 -11.57
CA PHE A 241 -0.28 -9.72 -10.76
C PHE A 241 1.08 -9.03 -10.94
N TYR A 242 1.04 -7.70 -10.80
CA TYR A 242 2.21 -6.82 -10.76
C TYR A 242 2.32 -6.20 -9.37
N VAL A 243 3.34 -6.57 -8.60
CA VAL A 243 3.46 -6.22 -7.17
C VAL A 243 4.46 -5.08 -7.01
N LEU A 244 3.98 -3.89 -6.69
CA LEU A 244 4.77 -2.68 -6.41
C LEU A 244 5.13 -2.60 -4.93
N GLU A 245 6.26 -1.98 -4.62
CA GLU A 245 6.62 -1.69 -3.23
C GLU A 245 5.87 -0.46 -2.67
N LYS A 246 5.16 -0.66 -1.54
CA LYS A 246 4.59 0.44 -0.75
C LYS A 246 5.53 0.88 0.37
N ARG A 247 6.17 2.04 0.15
CA ARG A 247 7.03 2.73 1.13
C ARG A 247 6.21 3.62 2.07
N ALA A 248 6.57 3.63 3.34
CA ALA A 248 5.98 4.51 4.35
C ALA A 248 6.68 5.88 4.39
N LEU A 249 6.55 6.67 3.31
CA LEU A 249 6.96 8.08 3.32
C LEU A 249 5.79 8.96 3.75
N SER A 250 5.97 9.76 4.80
CA SER A 250 4.96 10.72 5.27
C SER A 250 4.99 12.00 4.47
N ILE A 251 3.83 12.45 3.98
CA ILE A 251 3.63 13.76 3.35
C ILE A 251 3.97 14.93 4.30
N GLN A 252 4.01 14.68 5.61
CA GLN A 252 4.40 15.68 6.62
C GLN A 252 5.90 16.03 6.56
N ASN A 253 6.74 15.15 6.00
CA ASN A 253 8.17 15.42 5.84
C ASN A 253 8.42 16.17 4.52
N SER A 254 8.35 17.50 4.58
CA SER A 254 8.55 18.40 3.43
C SER A 254 9.89 18.20 2.73
N SER A 255 10.97 17.85 3.44
CA SER A 255 12.29 17.62 2.84
C SER A 255 12.33 16.41 1.89
N LEU A 256 11.46 15.42 2.12
CA LEU A 256 11.35 14.22 1.28
C LEU A 256 10.21 14.33 0.25
N PHE A 257 9.48 15.45 0.21
CA PHE A 257 8.36 15.63 -0.73
C PHE A 257 8.73 15.42 -2.20
N PRO A 258 9.90 15.87 -2.72
CA PRO A 258 10.32 15.57 -4.10
C PRO A 258 10.40 14.06 -4.39
N ILE A 259 10.95 13.29 -3.45
CA ILE A 259 11.09 11.83 -3.54
C ILE A 259 9.72 11.14 -3.43
N LEU A 260 8.86 11.62 -2.52
CA LEU A 260 7.48 11.15 -2.40
C LEU A 260 6.68 11.40 -3.69
N LEU A 261 6.79 12.59 -4.28
CA LEU A 261 6.12 12.96 -5.53
C LEU A 261 6.54 12.04 -6.68
N HIS A 262 7.86 11.83 -6.85
CA HIS A 262 8.39 10.86 -7.80
C HIS A 262 7.77 9.46 -7.61
N PHE A 263 7.76 8.93 -6.39
CA PHE A 263 7.17 7.61 -6.12
C PHE A 263 5.65 7.57 -6.33
N GLN A 264 4.91 8.64 -6.09
CA GLN A 264 3.48 8.70 -6.39
C GLN A 264 3.19 8.77 -7.89
N ILE A 265 3.99 9.49 -8.69
CA ILE A 265 3.86 9.50 -10.15
C ILE A 265 4.19 8.11 -10.71
N MET A 266 5.29 7.49 -10.25
CA MET A 266 5.68 6.13 -10.60
C MET A 266 4.58 5.11 -10.27
N GLU A 267 4.07 5.11 -9.04
CA GLU A 267 2.99 4.23 -8.60
C GLU A 267 1.75 4.44 -9.48
N ALA A 268 1.30 5.69 -9.68
CA ALA A 268 0.11 5.99 -10.48
C ALA A 268 0.22 5.54 -11.95
N MET A 269 1.35 5.77 -12.61
CA MET A 269 1.54 5.36 -14.01
C MET A 269 1.68 3.84 -14.15
N LEU A 270 2.38 3.17 -13.23
CA LEU A 270 2.45 1.70 -13.22
C LEU A 270 1.05 1.09 -12.99
N TYR A 271 0.27 1.64 -12.06
CA TYR A 271 -1.13 1.25 -11.86
C TYR A 271 -1.97 1.45 -13.13
N ALA A 272 -1.83 2.57 -13.84
CA ALA A 272 -2.61 2.82 -15.05
C ALA A 272 -2.22 1.91 -16.23
N LEU A 273 -0.92 1.66 -16.44
CA LEU A 273 -0.41 0.99 -17.64
C LEU A 273 -0.34 -0.55 -17.53
N LEU A 274 -0.27 -1.09 -16.30
CA LEU A 274 -0.19 -2.54 -16.07
C LEU A 274 -1.56 -3.20 -15.80
N ASN A 275 -2.58 -2.45 -15.34
CA ASN A 275 -3.95 -2.93 -15.20
C ASN A 275 -4.68 -2.97 -16.56
N LYS A 276 -4.27 -3.88 -17.44
CA LYS A 276 -4.65 -3.87 -18.87
C LYS A 276 -6.12 -4.20 -19.15
N THR A 277 -6.79 -4.93 -18.25
CA THR A 277 -8.21 -5.33 -18.39
C THR A 277 -9.16 -4.62 -17.43
N PHE A 278 -8.65 -3.78 -16.53
CA PHE A 278 -9.43 -3.14 -15.46
C PHE A 278 -10.57 -2.25 -15.97
N ALA A 279 -10.42 -1.66 -17.16
CA ALA A 279 -11.49 -0.87 -17.79
C ALA A 279 -12.69 -1.72 -18.25
N GLN A 280 -12.52 -3.04 -18.39
CA GLN A 280 -13.52 -4.00 -18.82
C GLN A 280 -14.09 -4.81 -17.66
N ASP A 281 -13.24 -5.27 -16.74
CA ASP A 281 -13.61 -6.21 -15.67
C ASP A 281 -13.62 -5.60 -14.25
N GLY A 282 -13.06 -4.41 -14.06
CA GLY A 282 -12.88 -3.78 -12.75
C GLY A 282 -11.90 -4.50 -11.81
N GLN A 283 -11.15 -5.49 -12.32
CA GLN A 283 -10.29 -6.36 -11.52
C GLN A 283 -8.87 -5.81 -11.47
N HIS A 284 -8.40 -5.48 -10.27
CA HIS A 284 -7.02 -5.07 -10.08
C HIS A 284 -6.04 -6.24 -10.33
N GLN A 285 -5.02 -5.97 -11.12
CA GLN A 285 -3.83 -6.78 -11.36
C GLN A 285 -2.59 -6.14 -10.71
N VAL A 286 -2.57 -4.83 -10.51
CA VAL A 286 -1.48 -4.11 -9.83
C VAL A 286 -1.77 -3.97 -8.34
N LEU A 287 -0.82 -4.40 -7.51
CA LEU A 287 -0.89 -4.41 -6.05
C LEU A 287 0.27 -3.63 -5.44
N SER A 288 0.07 -3.07 -4.25
CA SER A 288 1.08 -2.36 -3.47
C SER A 288 1.35 -3.10 -2.16
N MET A 289 2.55 -3.69 -2.01
CA MET A 289 2.95 -4.55 -0.88
C MET A 289 3.79 -3.78 0.16
N ASN A 290 3.52 -3.97 1.45
CA ASN A 290 4.15 -3.20 2.51
C ASN A 290 5.65 -3.55 2.72
N ARG A 291 6.56 -2.61 2.42
CA ARG A 291 8.02 -2.79 2.58
C ARG A 291 8.44 -3.30 3.97
N ASN A 292 7.80 -2.79 5.03
CA ASN A 292 8.17 -3.13 6.41
C ASN A 292 7.64 -4.51 6.80
N ALA A 293 6.56 -5.00 6.19
CA ALA A 293 6.10 -6.37 6.37
C ALA A 293 7.05 -7.37 5.69
N VAL A 294 7.49 -7.08 4.45
CA VAL A 294 8.56 -7.84 3.76
C VAL A 294 9.85 -7.83 4.59
N GLY A 295 10.23 -6.67 5.13
CA GLY A 295 11.40 -6.57 6.03
C GLY A 295 11.29 -7.44 7.28
N LYS A 296 10.12 -7.49 7.94
CA LYS A 296 9.88 -8.35 9.11
C LYS A 296 9.93 -9.84 8.76
N HIS A 297 9.38 -10.22 7.61
CA HIS A 297 9.35 -11.60 7.13
C HIS A 297 10.73 -12.21 6.89
N PHE A 298 11.70 -11.38 6.51
CA PHE A 298 13.10 -11.78 6.33
C PHE A 298 14.01 -11.37 7.50
N GLU A 299 13.45 -10.97 8.64
CA GLU A 299 14.21 -10.53 9.83
C GLU A 299 15.17 -9.34 9.58
N LEU A 300 14.94 -8.58 8.51
CA LEU A 300 15.75 -7.44 8.07
C LEU A 300 15.43 -6.13 8.82
N MET A 301 14.86 -6.18 10.04
CA MET A 301 14.43 -4.99 10.77
C MET A 301 15.33 -4.71 11.99
N ILE A 302 15.93 -3.52 12.03
CA ILE A 302 16.59 -2.97 13.23
C ILE A 302 15.75 -1.80 13.71
N GLY A 303 14.95 -2.05 14.76
CA GLY A 303 13.88 -1.14 15.18
C GLY A 303 12.86 -0.93 14.06
N ASP A 304 12.62 0.31 13.67
CA ASP A 304 11.71 0.67 12.56
C ASP A 304 12.40 0.74 11.19
N PHE A 305 13.73 0.56 11.11
CA PHE A 305 14.49 0.65 9.87
C PHE A 305 14.77 -0.73 9.27
N ARG A 306 14.60 -0.86 7.95
CA ARG A 306 14.92 -2.08 7.20
C ARG A 306 16.37 -2.04 6.70
N THR A 307 17.14 -3.09 6.96
CA THR A 307 18.51 -3.28 6.48
C THR A 307 18.55 -3.81 5.03
N SER A 308 19.76 -3.91 4.45
CA SER A 308 19.94 -4.47 3.10
C SER A 308 19.60 -5.96 3.06
N GLY A 309 18.90 -6.38 2.00
CA GLY A 309 18.61 -7.78 1.71
C GLY A 309 19.74 -8.53 0.99
N LYS A 310 20.86 -7.87 0.68
CA LYS A 310 21.93 -8.38 -0.19
C LYS A 310 22.44 -9.78 0.21
N GLU A 311 22.74 -10.00 1.49
CA GLU A 311 23.32 -11.28 1.94
C GLU A 311 22.31 -12.44 1.88
N LEU A 312 21.01 -12.19 2.09
CA LEU A 312 19.98 -13.21 1.88
C LEU A 312 19.86 -13.59 0.40
N VAL A 313 19.96 -12.62 -0.51
CA VAL A 313 19.95 -12.88 -1.96
C VAL A 313 21.21 -13.63 -2.41
N LYS A 314 22.37 -13.30 -1.83
CA LYS A 314 23.63 -14.06 -2.01
C LYS A 314 23.50 -15.50 -1.53
N GLN A 315 22.83 -15.71 -0.39
CA GLN A 315 22.52 -17.03 0.13
C GLN A 315 21.56 -17.77 -0.81
N PHE A 316 20.47 -17.16 -1.30
CA PHE A 316 19.55 -17.79 -2.24
C PHE A 316 20.22 -18.25 -3.55
N LEU A 317 21.12 -17.42 -4.11
CA LEU A 317 21.93 -17.77 -5.28
C LEU A 317 22.91 -18.94 -5.04
N SER A 318 23.16 -19.29 -3.78
CA SER A 318 24.03 -20.40 -3.37
C SER A 318 23.21 -21.65 -3.00
N ASP A 319 22.24 -21.48 -2.10
CA ASP A 319 21.32 -22.51 -1.58
C ASP A 319 20.53 -23.22 -2.67
N SER A 320 20.15 -22.53 -3.73
CA SER A 320 19.43 -23.08 -4.90
C SER A 320 20.13 -24.21 -5.64
N VAL A 321 21.43 -24.43 -5.41
CA VAL A 321 22.20 -25.57 -5.93
C VAL A 321 22.58 -26.57 -4.82
N LEU A 322 22.51 -26.17 -3.56
CA LEU A 322 23.08 -26.89 -2.42
C LEU A 322 22.03 -27.55 -1.51
N LYS A 323 20.76 -27.13 -1.58
CA LYS A 323 19.66 -27.61 -0.73
C LYS A 323 18.61 -28.35 -1.56
N ALA A 324 17.99 -29.35 -0.94
CA ALA A 324 16.86 -30.08 -1.54
C ALA A 324 15.64 -29.16 -1.73
N ASP A 325 15.29 -28.40 -0.68
CA ASP A 325 14.15 -27.48 -0.66
C ASP A 325 14.63 -26.01 -0.48
N PRO A 326 15.11 -25.34 -1.54
CA PRO A 326 15.45 -23.92 -1.49
C PRO A 326 14.17 -23.05 -1.52
N ARG A 327 14.20 -21.90 -0.84
CA ARG A 327 13.09 -20.91 -0.84
C ARG A 327 12.85 -20.24 -2.20
N VAL A 328 13.75 -20.42 -3.16
CA VAL A 328 13.65 -19.88 -4.51
C VAL A 328 14.55 -20.70 -5.45
N PHE A 329 14.07 -20.98 -6.65
CA PHE A 329 14.76 -21.76 -7.67
C PHE A 329 15.23 -20.84 -8.80
N PHE A 330 16.47 -21.02 -9.25
CA PHE A 330 17.01 -20.34 -10.41
C PHE A 330 17.21 -21.36 -11.54
N PRO A 331 16.61 -21.16 -12.74
CA PRO A 331 16.84 -22.03 -13.88
C PRO A 331 18.33 -22.20 -14.22
N SER A 332 18.75 -23.41 -14.61
CA SER A 332 20.15 -23.73 -14.86
C SER A 332 20.75 -22.95 -16.04
N ASP A 333 19.92 -22.56 -17.01
CA ASP A 333 20.28 -21.68 -18.14
C ASP A 333 20.51 -20.22 -17.71
N LYS A 334 19.90 -19.77 -16.60
CA LYS A 334 19.95 -18.37 -16.15
C LYS A 334 20.79 -18.13 -14.90
N ILE A 335 21.02 -19.14 -14.05
CA ILE A 335 21.72 -18.99 -12.78
C ILE A 335 23.15 -18.43 -12.93
N VAL A 336 23.85 -18.79 -14.00
CA VAL A 336 25.19 -18.24 -14.32
C VAL A 336 25.11 -16.74 -14.58
N HIS A 337 24.14 -16.31 -15.39
CA HIS A 337 23.90 -14.90 -15.68
C HIS A 337 23.52 -14.12 -14.42
N TYR A 338 22.62 -14.65 -13.58
CA TYR A 338 22.21 -13.99 -12.33
C TYR A 338 23.35 -13.88 -11.32
N ARG A 339 24.22 -14.89 -11.21
CA ARG A 339 25.44 -14.82 -10.37
C ARG A 339 26.42 -13.76 -10.89
N GLN A 340 26.64 -13.70 -12.21
CA GLN A 340 27.48 -12.66 -12.83
C GLN A 340 26.89 -11.26 -12.64
N MET A 341 25.58 -11.09 -12.82
CA MET A 341 24.86 -9.84 -12.55
C MET A 341 25.06 -9.40 -11.10
N PHE A 342 24.81 -10.29 -10.13
CA PHE A 342 25.00 -10.01 -8.71
C PHE A 342 26.44 -9.55 -8.41
N LEU A 343 27.45 -10.30 -8.86
CA LEU A 343 28.87 -9.96 -8.66
C LEU A 343 29.26 -8.63 -9.32
N SER A 344 28.82 -8.38 -10.56
CA SER A 344 29.07 -7.11 -11.27
C SER A 344 28.46 -5.90 -10.54
N SER A 345 27.35 -6.14 -9.84
CA SER A 345 26.64 -5.15 -9.04
C SER A 345 27.16 -5.02 -7.61
N GLU A 346 28.06 -5.91 -7.15
CA GLU A 346 28.44 -6.01 -5.73
C GLU A 346 29.13 -4.74 -5.18
N SER A 347 29.81 -4.01 -6.07
CA SER A 347 30.45 -2.71 -5.82
C SER A 347 29.48 -1.51 -5.83
N GLN A 348 28.24 -1.70 -6.27
CA GLN A 348 27.21 -0.68 -6.36
C GLN A 348 26.09 -0.92 -5.35
N ARG A 349 25.46 0.15 -4.87
CA ARG A 349 24.17 0.04 -4.18
C ARG A 349 23.06 -0.11 -5.23
N VAL A 350 22.50 -1.32 -5.29
CA VAL A 350 21.41 -1.78 -6.17
C VAL A 350 20.33 -2.50 -5.34
N GLU A 351 19.93 -1.89 -4.23
CA GLU A 351 18.97 -2.50 -3.28
C GLU A 351 17.64 -2.84 -3.96
N GLU A 352 17.22 -2.08 -4.98
CA GLU A 352 16.02 -2.35 -5.77
C GLU A 352 16.04 -3.75 -6.42
N LEU A 353 17.20 -4.20 -6.89
CA LEU A 353 17.37 -5.53 -7.50
C LEU A 353 17.14 -6.64 -6.46
N TYR A 354 17.77 -6.51 -5.29
CA TYR A 354 17.61 -7.47 -4.19
C TYR A 354 16.19 -7.46 -3.64
N ASP A 355 15.62 -6.27 -3.45
CA ASP A 355 14.28 -6.07 -2.90
C ASP A 355 13.18 -6.59 -3.83
N SER A 356 13.33 -6.50 -5.16
CA SER A 356 12.34 -7.04 -6.10
C SER A 356 12.21 -8.55 -5.99
N LEU A 357 13.33 -9.28 -5.86
CA LEU A 357 13.34 -10.72 -5.63
C LEU A 357 12.77 -11.10 -4.26
N LEU A 358 13.21 -10.43 -3.19
CA LEU A 358 12.72 -10.69 -1.83
C LEU A 358 11.21 -10.44 -1.72
N GLN A 359 10.70 -9.34 -2.29
CA GLN A 359 9.28 -9.05 -2.33
C GLN A 359 8.49 -10.12 -3.11
N ALA A 360 9.05 -10.69 -4.19
CA ALA A 360 8.39 -11.77 -4.92
C ALA A 360 8.27 -13.05 -4.09
N VAL A 361 9.34 -13.46 -3.43
CA VAL A 361 9.37 -14.63 -2.53
C VAL A 361 8.40 -14.43 -1.36
N ALA A 362 8.44 -13.27 -0.70
CA ALA A 362 7.52 -12.94 0.39
C ALA A 362 6.05 -12.87 -0.06
N PHE A 363 5.76 -12.42 -1.30
CA PHE A 363 4.38 -12.43 -1.82
C PHE A 363 3.85 -13.86 -1.90
N TYR A 364 4.64 -14.77 -2.47
CA TYR A 364 4.25 -16.17 -2.57
C TYR A 364 4.06 -16.83 -1.20
N GLU A 365 5.05 -16.68 -0.31
CA GLU A 365 5.00 -17.26 1.03
C GLU A 365 3.84 -16.70 1.88
N LEU A 366 3.59 -15.38 1.87
CA LEU A 366 2.60 -14.72 2.74
C LEU A 366 1.21 -14.53 2.13
N ALA A 367 1.01 -14.70 0.82
CA ALA A 367 -0.28 -14.43 0.17
C ALA A 367 -0.80 -15.55 -0.74
N VAL A 368 0.06 -16.47 -1.18
CA VAL A 368 -0.31 -17.56 -2.11
C VAL A 368 -0.26 -18.93 -1.44
N PHE A 369 0.82 -19.23 -0.71
CA PHE A 369 1.04 -20.53 -0.06
C PHE A 369 0.64 -20.57 1.41
N ASP A 370 0.37 -19.42 2.01
CA ASP A 370 0.01 -19.21 3.41
C ASP A 370 -0.96 -20.30 3.90
N SER A 371 -0.40 -21.22 4.70
CA SER A 371 -1.06 -22.44 5.17
C SER A 371 -2.34 -22.13 5.93
N GLU A 372 -3.39 -22.92 5.75
CA GLU A 372 -4.50 -22.88 6.71
C GLU A 372 -3.99 -23.46 8.06
N PRO A 373 -4.15 -22.74 9.19
CA PRO A 373 -3.54 -23.11 10.48
C PRO A 373 -4.41 -24.02 11.37
#